data_AF-A0A0R3MDV6-F1
#
_entry.id   AF-A0A0R3MDV6-F1
#
_cell.length_a   1.000
_cell.length_b   1.000
_cell.length_c   1.000
_cell.angle_alpha   90.00
_cell.angle_beta   90.00
_cell.angle_gamma   90.00
#
_symmetry.space_group_name_H-M   'P 1'
#
loop_
_entity.id
_entity.type
_entity.pdbx_description
1 polymer ?
#
loop_
_entity_poly.entity_id
_entity_poly.type
_entity_poly.pdbx_seq_one_letter_code
_entity_poly.pdbx_strand_id
1 'polypeptide(L)'
;MDSLSTANPVTAPPRIPDQQPPRAWKFWGTTLWGLFIFAGMFLGQLTVIIYFVLRQGGSFDIAEAIRVVGSGLTISLSVILGLPAVLLATWIAIRPTRISFTDYLALRWTSWRNFFTGLAALVILVGGWDLLSRALGREVTPGFMGDVLKTAQADGALWLLVIAFSVAAPMWEEIFARGFLYRGWSESRLGVAGAIFLSSLAWTALHLQYDWFFFGEVFTIGVLLGYLRYRTSSTWLTIVLHGINNLAATIQTFWLAG
;
A
#
# COMPACT_ATOMS: atom_id res chain seq x y z
N MET A 1 64.93 20.24 -49.35
CA MET A 1 63.45 20.19 -49.45
C MET A 1 62.98 19.33 -48.30
N ASP A 2 62.84 19.94 -47.12
CA ASP A 2 62.35 19.25 -45.92
C ASP A 2 60.84 19.45 -45.86
N SER A 3 60.09 18.37 -46.00
CA SER A 3 58.63 18.38 -45.89
C SER A 3 58.24 18.17 -44.43
N LEU A 4 57.88 19.27 -43.76
CA LEU A 4 57.27 19.25 -42.43
C LEU A 4 55.84 18.69 -42.55
N SER A 5 55.65 17.43 -42.14
CA SER A 5 54.33 16.84 -41.95
C SER A 5 53.72 17.41 -40.67
N THR A 6 52.68 18.23 -40.81
CA THR A 6 51.87 18.74 -39.71
C THR A 6 50.92 17.64 -39.23
N ALA A 7 51.29 16.94 -38.14
CA ALA A 7 50.38 16.05 -37.45
C ALA A 7 49.26 16.89 -36.80
N ASN A 8 48.04 16.77 -37.32
CA ASN A 8 46.85 17.34 -36.69
C ASN A 8 46.65 16.69 -35.31
N PRO A 9 46.47 17.47 -34.22
CA PRO A 9 46.13 16.89 -32.93
C PRO A 9 44.73 16.28 -33.03
N VAL A 10 44.64 14.96 -32.89
CA VAL A 10 43.38 14.24 -32.76
C VAL A 10 42.73 14.74 -31.46
N THR A 11 41.72 15.59 -31.61
CA THR A 11 40.86 16.02 -30.51
C THR A 11 40.18 14.79 -29.92
N ALA A 12 40.46 14.50 -28.65
CA ALA A 12 39.79 13.43 -27.93
C ALA A 12 38.26 13.65 -28.02
N PRO A 13 37.47 12.60 -28.31
CA PRO A 13 36.02 12.73 -28.38
C PRO A 13 35.49 13.29 -27.04
N PRO A 14 34.48 14.17 -27.08
CA PRO A 14 33.92 14.76 -25.87
C PRO A 14 33.50 13.65 -24.90
N ARG A 15 34.00 13.73 -23.65
CA ARG A 15 33.52 12.85 -22.57
C ARG A 15 32.01 13.03 -22.45
N ILE A 16 31.25 12.04 -22.90
CA ILE A 16 29.85 11.92 -22.53
C ILE A 16 29.86 11.82 -21.00
N PRO A 17 29.16 12.71 -20.27
CA PRO A 17 29.11 12.63 -18.81
C PRO A 17 28.68 11.22 -18.43
N ASP A 18 29.40 10.57 -17.51
CA ASP A 18 29.04 9.25 -16.99
C ASP A 18 27.58 9.28 -16.55
N GLN A 19 26.69 8.77 -17.41
CA GLN A 19 25.28 8.68 -17.09
C GLN A 19 25.18 7.56 -16.07
N GLN A 20 25.06 7.93 -14.78
CA GLN A 20 24.84 6.96 -13.73
C GLN A 20 23.69 6.02 -14.14
N PRO A 21 23.89 4.69 -14.06
CA PRO A 21 22.91 3.74 -14.52
C PRO A 21 21.61 3.86 -13.70
N PRO A 22 20.44 3.56 -14.31
CA PRO A 22 19.18 3.51 -13.58
C PRO A 22 19.31 2.64 -12.34
N ARG A 23 18.95 3.18 -11.18
CA ARG A 23 19.11 2.48 -9.90
C ARG A 23 17.93 2.80 -8.99
N ALA A 24 17.41 1.77 -8.33
CA ALA A 24 16.40 1.96 -7.31
C ALA A 24 16.99 2.75 -6.13
N TRP A 25 16.09 3.39 -5.38
CA TRP A 25 16.48 4.00 -4.12
C TRP A 25 17.00 2.91 -3.17
N LYS A 26 18.10 3.19 -2.47
CA LYS A 26 18.53 2.35 -1.34
C LYS A 26 17.74 2.73 -0.09
N PHE A 27 18.14 2.19 1.06
CA PHE A 27 17.49 2.42 2.35
C PHE A 27 17.01 3.87 2.59
N TRP A 28 17.93 4.82 2.70
CA TRP A 28 17.58 6.20 3.04
C TRP A 28 16.73 6.92 1.99
N GLY A 29 17.04 6.74 0.71
CA GLY A 29 16.22 7.31 -0.36
C GLY A 29 14.79 6.75 -0.32
N THR A 30 14.66 5.44 -0.09
CA THR A 30 13.37 4.76 0.03
C THR A 30 12.60 5.23 1.24
N THR A 31 13.28 5.39 2.39
CA THR A 31 12.64 5.87 3.62
C THR A 31 12.14 7.31 3.46
N LEU A 32 12.96 8.22 2.94
CA LEU A 32 12.57 9.62 2.77
C LEU A 32 11.44 9.79 1.74
N TRP A 33 11.56 9.14 0.57
CA TRP A 33 10.47 9.14 -0.40
C TRP A 33 9.24 8.38 0.08
N GLY A 34 9.42 7.36 0.92
CA GLY A 34 8.33 6.65 1.58
C GLY A 34 7.53 7.58 2.50
N LEU A 35 8.21 8.39 3.31
CA LEU A 35 7.56 9.42 4.13
C LEU A 35 6.83 10.46 3.27
N PHE A 36 7.40 10.84 2.12
CA PHE A 36 6.72 11.73 1.17
C PHE A 36 5.45 11.10 0.58
N ILE A 37 5.49 9.84 0.15
CA ILE A 37 4.32 9.11 -0.36
C ILE A 37 3.26 8.97 0.72
N PHE A 38 3.68 8.63 1.95
CA PHE A 38 2.81 8.55 3.12
C PHE A 38 2.13 9.90 3.39
N ALA A 39 2.87 11.01 3.39
CA ALA A 39 2.27 12.35 3.53
C ALA A 39 1.27 12.65 2.39
N GLY A 40 1.59 12.29 1.14
CA GLY A 40 0.69 12.43 0.01
C GLY A 40 -0.64 11.67 0.18
N MET A 41 -0.59 10.46 0.72
CA MET A 41 -1.78 9.67 1.07
C MET A 41 -2.67 10.40 2.08
N PHE A 42 -2.09 10.90 3.18
CA PHE A 42 -2.84 11.64 4.20
C PHE A 42 -3.47 12.90 3.63
N LEU A 43 -2.77 13.64 2.76
CA LEU A 43 -3.34 14.83 2.11
C LEU A 43 -4.56 14.49 1.24
N GLY A 44 -4.50 13.38 0.49
CA GLY A 44 -5.65 12.89 -0.29
C GLY A 44 -6.85 12.55 0.59
N GLN A 45 -6.63 11.82 1.69
CA GLN A 45 -7.68 11.44 2.64
C GLN A 45 -8.25 12.65 3.40
N LEU A 46 -7.39 13.56 3.87
CA LEU A 46 -7.79 14.75 4.62
C LEU A 46 -8.64 15.71 3.79
N THR A 47 -8.45 15.74 2.46
CA THR A 47 -9.26 16.60 1.57
C THR A 47 -10.74 16.26 1.65
N VAL A 48 -11.09 14.97 1.75
CA VAL A 48 -12.47 14.51 1.91
C VAL A 48 -13.02 14.89 3.27
N ILE A 49 -12.23 14.66 4.32
CA ILE A 49 -12.62 14.99 5.70
C ILE A 49 -12.90 16.49 5.83
N ILE A 50 -11.98 17.33 5.36
CA ILE A 50 -12.11 18.80 5.37
C ILE A 50 -13.36 19.22 4.60
N TYR A 51 -13.61 18.63 3.42
CA TYR A 51 -14.81 18.93 2.64
C TYR A 51 -16.10 18.67 3.42
N PHE A 52 -16.24 17.50 4.06
CA PHE A 52 -17.45 17.19 4.83
C PHE A 52 -17.59 18.05 6.08
N VAL A 53 -16.50 18.28 6.81
CA VAL A 53 -16.50 19.16 8.00
C VAL A 53 -16.91 20.59 7.63
N LEU A 54 -16.40 21.15 6.53
CA LEU A 54 -16.77 22.50 6.08
C LEU A 54 -18.22 22.59 5.58
N ARG A 55 -18.75 21.51 4.97
CA ARG A 55 -20.11 21.50 4.43
C ARG A 55 -21.20 21.46 5.51
N GLN A 56 -20.88 21.05 6.74
CA GLN A 56 -21.86 20.97 7.82
C GLN A 56 -22.39 22.34 8.29
N GLY A 57 -21.72 23.45 7.96
CA GLY A 57 -22.31 24.80 8.03
C GLY A 57 -22.78 25.28 9.42
N GLY A 58 -22.22 24.73 10.51
CA GLY A 58 -22.59 25.07 11.90
C GLY A 58 -21.39 25.39 12.80
N SER A 59 -21.63 25.57 14.10
CA SER A 59 -20.57 25.66 15.10
C SER A 59 -19.76 24.36 15.13
N PHE A 60 -18.44 24.45 15.23
CA PHE A 60 -17.56 23.29 15.29
C PHE A 60 -17.83 22.49 16.58
N ASP A 61 -18.53 21.35 16.45
CA ASP A 61 -18.71 20.37 17.52
C ASP A 61 -17.76 19.18 17.28
N ILE A 62 -16.93 18.90 18.28
CA ILE A 62 -15.96 17.81 18.25
C ILE A 62 -16.65 16.45 18.12
N ALA A 63 -17.81 16.26 18.76
CA ALA A 63 -18.54 15.00 18.71
C ALA A 63 -19.06 14.72 17.29
N GLU A 64 -19.54 15.75 16.62
CA GLU A 64 -20.02 15.65 15.24
C GLU A 64 -18.85 15.44 14.26
N ALA A 65 -17.72 16.15 14.45
CA ALA A 65 -16.52 15.94 13.65
C ALA A 65 -16.02 14.48 13.73
N ILE A 66 -16.04 13.87 14.92
CA ILE A 66 -15.70 12.44 15.10
C ILE A 66 -16.65 11.54 14.32
N ARG A 67 -17.96 11.82 14.35
CA ARG A 67 -18.97 11.04 13.59
C ARG A 67 -18.74 11.11 12.09
N VAL A 68 -18.47 12.30 11.56
CA VAL A 68 -18.17 12.50 10.14
C VAL A 68 -16.94 11.69 9.74
N VAL A 69 -15.85 11.83 10.48
CA VAL A 69 -14.58 11.14 10.21
C VAL A 69 -14.74 9.62 10.27
N GLY A 70 -15.57 9.12 11.18
CA GLY A 70 -15.84 7.69 11.37
C GLY A 70 -16.92 7.12 10.45
N SER A 71 -17.63 7.94 9.66
CA SER A 71 -18.72 7.46 8.83
C SER A 71 -18.20 6.62 7.66
N GLY A 72 -18.91 5.54 7.35
CA GLY A 72 -18.55 4.64 6.25
C GLY A 72 -18.47 5.35 4.90
N LEU A 73 -19.32 6.34 4.64
CA LEU A 73 -19.24 7.17 3.43
C LEU A 73 -17.94 7.99 3.39
N THR A 74 -17.61 8.73 4.45
CA THR A 74 -16.40 9.55 4.50
C THR A 74 -15.14 8.69 4.40
N ILE A 75 -15.07 7.57 5.13
CA ILE A 75 -13.95 6.64 5.07
C ILE A 75 -13.78 6.08 3.65
N SER A 76 -14.87 5.65 3.00
CA SER A 76 -14.82 5.09 1.65
C SER A 76 -14.28 6.11 0.64
N LEU A 77 -14.79 7.34 0.68
CA LEU A 77 -14.34 8.43 -0.18
C LEU A 77 -12.88 8.81 0.09
N SER A 78 -12.47 8.89 1.37
CA SER A 78 -11.09 9.18 1.77
C SER A 78 -10.13 8.13 1.21
N VAL A 79 -10.44 6.84 1.34
CA VAL A 79 -9.61 5.75 0.81
C VAL A 79 -9.51 5.82 -0.71
N ILE A 80 -10.62 6.08 -1.40
CA ILE A 80 -10.66 6.19 -2.87
C ILE A 80 -9.85 7.40 -3.37
N LEU A 81 -9.99 8.58 -2.74
CA LEU A 81 -9.22 9.77 -3.12
C LEU A 81 -7.76 9.75 -2.65
N GLY A 82 -7.42 8.90 -1.67
CA GLY A 82 -6.04 8.62 -1.30
C GLY A 82 -5.25 7.96 -2.44
N LEU A 83 -5.89 7.09 -3.22
CA LEU A 83 -5.24 6.35 -4.31
C LEU A 83 -4.56 7.25 -5.36
N PRO A 84 -5.23 8.23 -6.00
CA PRO A 84 -4.56 9.10 -6.97
C PRO A 84 -3.42 9.92 -6.35
N ALA A 85 -3.54 10.32 -5.08
CA ALA A 85 -2.47 11.02 -4.38
C ALA A 85 -1.24 10.13 -4.17
N VAL A 86 -1.43 8.86 -3.78
CA VAL A 86 -0.35 7.88 -3.65
C VAL A 86 0.28 7.58 -5.01
N LEU A 87 -0.51 7.38 -6.06
CA LEU A 87 0.00 7.12 -7.40
C LEU A 87 0.85 8.29 -7.91
N LEU A 88 0.37 9.53 -7.74
CA LEU A 88 1.11 10.74 -8.11
C LEU A 88 2.41 10.87 -7.31
N ALA A 89 2.35 10.75 -5.98
CA ALA A 89 3.53 10.85 -5.13
C ALA A 89 4.57 9.76 -5.44
N THR A 90 4.11 8.54 -5.69
CA THR A 90 4.97 7.41 -6.09
C THR A 90 5.60 7.65 -7.45
N TRP A 91 4.84 8.19 -8.41
CA TRP A 91 5.37 8.57 -9.73
C TRP A 91 6.45 9.64 -9.61
N ILE A 92 6.22 10.69 -8.81
CA ILE A 92 7.21 11.73 -8.52
C ILE A 92 8.47 11.11 -7.91
N ALA A 93 8.32 10.21 -6.94
CA ALA A 93 9.44 9.55 -6.27
C ALA A 93 10.25 8.63 -7.20
N ILE A 94 9.60 7.97 -8.15
CA ILE A 94 10.26 7.03 -9.09
C ILE A 94 10.91 7.78 -10.25
N ARG A 95 10.36 8.89 -10.73
CA ARG A 95 10.83 9.62 -11.92
C ARG A 95 12.35 9.88 -11.95
N PRO A 96 13.01 10.31 -10.86
CA PRO A 96 14.46 10.55 -10.86
C PRO A 96 15.31 9.29 -11.04
N THR A 97 14.77 8.11 -10.75
CA THR A 97 15.49 6.82 -10.82
C THR A 97 15.68 6.33 -12.25
N ARG A 98 14.93 6.89 -13.22
CA ARG A 98 14.89 6.48 -14.64
C ARG A 98 14.47 5.03 -14.87
N ILE A 99 13.97 4.33 -13.85
CA ILE A 99 13.30 3.05 -13.98
C ILE A 99 11.83 3.34 -14.30
N SER A 100 11.21 2.56 -15.19
CA SER A 100 9.79 2.71 -15.48
C SER A 100 8.95 2.48 -14.22
N PHE A 101 7.80 3.13 -14.12
CA PHE A 101 6.90 3.00 -12.96
C PHE A 101 6.50 1.53 -12.73
N THR A 102 6.19 0.81 -13.81
CA THR A 102 5.80 -0.59 -13.78
C THR A 102 6.94 -1.51 -13.35
N ASP A 103 8.17 -1.28 -13.82
CA ASP A 103 9.32 -2.13 -13.46
C ASP A 103 9.80 -1.86 -12.04
N TYR A 104 9.80 -0.60 -11.61
CA TYR A 104 10.21 -0.22 -10.26
C TYR A 104 9.32 -0.92 -9.22
N LEU A 105 8.00 -0.85 -9.43
CA LEU A 105 7.01 -1.43 -8.53
C LEU A 105 6.79 -2.92 -8.79
N ALA A 106 7.39 -3.51 -9.83
CA ALA A 106 7.13 -4.87 -10.31
C ALA A 106 5.62 -5.15 -10.53
N LEU A 107 4.95 -4.25 -11.25
CA LEU A 107 3.55 -4.37 -11.68
C LEU A 107 3.43 -5.33 -12.87
N ARG A 108 3.81 -6.59 -12.64
CA ARG A 108 3.68 -7.70 -13.60
C ARG A 108 2.85 -8.81 -13.00
N TRP A 109 2.08 -9.51 -13.82
CA TRP A 109 1.32 -10.69 -13.38
C TRP A 109 2.25 -11.89 -13.18
N THR A 110 1.75 -12.91 -12.47
CA THR A 110 2.46 -14.17 -12.23
C THR A 110 1.64 -15.38 -12.73
N SER A 111 2.12 -16.61 -12.55
CA SER A 111 1.36 -17.79 -12.96
C SER A 111 0.14 -18.04 -12.08
N TRP A 112 -0.89 -18.68 -12.64
CA TRP A 112 -2.08 -19.11 -11.88
C TRP A 112 -1.74 -20.06 -10.73
N ARG A 113 -0.69 -20.88 -10.86
CA ARG A 113 -0.20 -21.72 -9.76
C ARG A 113 0.23 -20.88 -8.56
N ASN A 114 0.95 -19.78 -8.79
CA ASN A 114 1.35 -18.86 -7.72
C ASN A 114 0.13 -18.16 -7.11
N PHE A 115 -0.86 -17.79 -7.94
CA PHE A 115 -2.13 -17.24 -7.46
C PHE A 115 -2.84 -18.20 -6.51
N PHE A 116 -3.11 -19.44 -6.92
CA PHE A 116 -3.81 -20.41 -6.07
C PHE A 116 -3.00 -20.83 -4.86
N THR A 117 -1.67 -20.89 -4.96
CA THR A 117 -0.80 -21.15 -3.79
C THR A 117 -0.88 -20.02 -2.78
N GLY A 118 -0.83 -18.76 -3.25
CA GLY A 118 -0.97 -17.59 -2.39
C GLY A 118 -2.36 -17.49 -1.77
N LEU A 119 -3.41 -17.78 -2.54
CA LEU A 119 -4.79 -17.81 -2.05
C LEU A 119 -4.99 -18.89 -0.97
N ALA A 120 -4.49 -20.11 -1.19
CA ALA A 120 -4.56 -21.18 -0.19
C ALA A 120 -3.80 -20.81 1.09
N ALA A 121 -2.59 -20.25 0.96
CA ALA A 121 -1.81 -19.79 2.12
C ALA A 121 -2.52 -18.69 2.90
N LEU A 122 -3.16 -17.75 2.20
CA LEU A 122 -3.94 -16.67 2.81
C LEU A 122 -5.17 -17.23 3.55
N VAL A 123 -5.93 -18.12 2.94
CA VAL A 123 -7.10 -18.76 3.57
C VAL A 123 -6.71 -19.54 4.82
N ILE A 124 -5.60 -20.29 4.78
CA ILE A 124 -5.09 -21.03 5.95
C ILE A 124 -4.68 -20.07 7.06
N LEU A 125 -4.00 -18.97 6.72
CA LEU A 125 -3.54 -17.98 7.69
C LEU A 125 -4.72 -17.29 8.39
N VAL A 126 -5.66 -16.73 7.62
CA VAL A 126 -6.84 -16.02 8.17
C VAL A 126 -7.77 -16.99 8.89
N GLY A 127 -8.00 -18.18 8.34
CA GLY A 127 -8.76 -19.23 9.04
C GLY A 127 -8.10 -19.64 10.36
N GLY A 128 -6.77 -19.67 10.43
CA GLY A 128 -6.03 -19.90 11.67
C GLY A 128 -6.26 -18.81 12.72
N TRP A 129 -6.28 -17.54 12.30
CA TRP A 129 -6.58 -16.40 13.18
C TRP A 129 -8.04 -16.39 13.64
N ASP A 130 -9.01 -16.72 12.77
CA ASP A 130 -10.43 -16.88 13.13
C ASP A 130 -10.61 -17.98 14.18
N LEU A 131 -10.02 -19.16 13.98
CA LEU A 131 -10.06 -20.26 14.94
C LEU A 131 -9.42 -19.89 16.27
N LEU A 132 -8.27 -19.20 16.24
CA LEU A 132 -7.60 -18.72 17.44
C LEU A 132 -8.45 -17.68 18.18
N SER A 133 -9.08 -16.75 17.45
CA SER A 133 -9.98 -15.75 18.02
C SER A 133 -11.13 -16.42 18.78
N ARG A 134 -11.80 -17.39 18.15
CA ARG A 134 -12.88 -18.18 18.76
C ARG A 134 -12.41 -18.98 19.98
N ALA A 135 -11.25 -19.62 19.89
CA ALA A 135 -10.69 -20.42 20.99
C ALA A 135 -10.35 -19.55 22.22
N LEU A 136 -10.00 -18.29 22.00
CA LEU A 136 -9.73 -17.30 23.05
C LEU A 136 -10.99 -16.55 23.51
N GLY A 137 -12.18 -16.91 22.99
CA GLY A 137 -13.44 -16.25 23.31
C GLY A 137 -13.52 -14.79 22.83
N ARG A 138 -12.74 -14.42 21.81
CA ARG A 138 -12.73 -13.08 21.21
C ARG A 138 -13.74 -12.98 20.07
N GLU A 139 -14.15 -11.75 19.78
CA GLU A 139 -14.88 -11.47 18.56
C GLU A 139 -13.99 -11.67 17.34
N VAL A 140 -14.59 -12.24 16.29
CA VAL A 140 -13.90 -12.50 15.02
C VAL A 140 -13.74 -11.22 14.21
N THR A 141 -14.69 -10.30 14.32
CA THR A 141 -14.71 -9.04 13.57
C THR A 141 -14.29 -7.88 14.46
N PRO A 142 -13.35 -7.01 14.04
CA PRO A 142 -13.04 -5.80 14.78
C PRO A 142 -14.27 -4.88 14.88
N GLY A 143 -14.53 -4.32 16.06
CA GLY A 143 -15.68 -3.41 16.28
C GLY A 143 -15.72 -2.23 15.31
N PHE A 144 -14.55 -1.64 15.02
CA PHE A 144 -14.40 -0.58 14.01
C PHE A 144 -15.02 -0.96 12.66
N MET A 145 -14.77 -2.19 12.17
CA MET A 145 -15.29 -2.62 10.86
C MET A 145 -16.82 -2.77 10.89
N GLY A 146 -17.38 -3.21 12.02
CA GLY A 146 -18.83 -3.28 12.22
C GLY A 146 -19.49 -1.91 12.17
N ASP A 147 -18.90 -0.90 12.82
CA ASP A 147 -19.43 0.47 12.84
C ASP A 147 -19.37 1.13 11.45
N VAL A 148 -18.25 0.96 10.74
CA VAL A 148 -18.06 1.46 9.38
C VAL A 148 -19.08 0.82 8.41
N LEU A 149 -19.31 -0.48 8.54
CA LEU A 149 -20.29 -1.19 7.71
C LEU A 149 -21.72 -0.68 7.97
N LYS A 150 -22.13 -0.58 9.24
CA LYS A 150 -23.47 -0.12 9.62
C LYS A 150 -23.75 1.29 9.15
N THR A 151 -22.78 2.20 9.30
CA THR A 151 -22.92 3.59 8.81
C THR A 151 -22.93 3.66 7.29
N ALA A 152 -22.07 2.91 6.59
CA ALA A 152 -22.14 2.81 5.12
C ALA A 152 -23.49 2.25 4.63
N GLN A 153 -24.10 1.31 5.37
CA GLN A 153 -25.42 0.79 5.06
C GLN A 153 -26.52 1.83 5.26
N ALA A 154 -26.49 2.56 6.37
CA ALA A 154 -27.43 3.64 6.64
C ALA A 154 -27.38 4.74 5.56
N ASP A 155 -26.18 5.03 5.04
CA ASP A 155 -25.95 6.05 4.01
C ASP A 155 -26.18 5.54 2.57
N GLY A 156 -26.55 4.26 2.37
CA GLY A 156 -26.68 3.66 1.04
C GLY A 156 -25.34 3.53 0.28
N ALA A 157 -24.22 3.57 1.00
CA ALA A 157 -22.86 3.61 0.49
C ALA A 157 -22.11 2.27 0.55
N LEU A 158 -22.80 1.14 0.82
CA LEU A 158 -22.15 -0.19 0.91
C LEU A 158 -21.33 -0.56 -0.33
N TRP A 159 -21.85 -0.27 -1.52
CA TRP A 159 -21.12 -0.53 -2.77
C TRP A 159 -19.82 0.26 -2.85
N LEU A 160 -19.81 1.48 -2.34
CA LEU A 160 -18.64 2.35 -2.30
C LEU A 160 -17.63 1.86 -1.27
N LEU A 161 -18.10 1.36 -0.11
CA LEU A 161 -17.26 0.73 0.90
C LEU A 161 -16.56 -0.51 0.35
N VAL A 162 -17.28 -1.37 -0.37
CA VAL A 162 -16.69 -2.56 -1.00
C VAL A 162 -15.61 -2.18 -2.00
N ILE A 163 -15.83 -1.17 -2.85
CA ILE A 163 -14.81 -0.66 -3.79
C ILE A 163 -13.62 -0.07 -3.04
N ALA A 164 -13.86 0.72 -2.01
CA ALA A 164 -12.82 1.34 -1.20
C ALA A 164 -11.92 0.28 -0.57
N PHE A 165 -12.49 -0.73 0.09
CA PHE A 165 -11.73 -1.68 0.89
C PHE A 165 -11.17 -2.85 0.08
N SER A 166 -11.85 -3.27 -0.98
CA SER A 166 -11.44 -4.43 -1.78
C SER A 166 -10.61 -4.07 -3.01
N VAL A 167 -10.59 -2.78 -3.39
CA VAL A 167 -9.85 -2.31 -4.58
C VAL A 167 -8.92 -1.16 -4.22
N ALA A 168 -9.45 -0.01 -3.80
CA ALA A 168 -8.64 1.20 -3.67
C ALA A 168 -7.57 1.07 -2.56
N ALA A 169 -7.94 0.57 -1.37
CA ALA A 169 -7.03 0.30 -0.26
C ALA A 169 -5.91 -0.68 -0.66
N PRO A 170 -6.21 -1.92 -1.11
CA PRO A 170 -5.19 -2.86 -1.57
C PRO A 170 -4.27 -2.29 -2.63
N MET A 171 -4.79 -1.50 -3.58
CA MET A 171 -3.98 -0.88 -4.61
C MET A 171 -2.92 0.05 -4.03
N TRP A 172 -3.30 1.05 -3.23
CA TRP A 172 -2.32 2.02 -2.73
C TRP A 172 -1.43 1.41 -1.66
N GLU A 173 -1.97 0.54 -0.79
CA GLU A 173 -1.22 -0.09 0.31
C GLU A 173 -0.12 -1.01 -0.22
N GLU A 174 -0.42 -1.83 -1.23
CA GLU A 174 0.58 -2.73 -1.81
C GLU A 174 1.56 -2.00 -2.73
N ILE A 175 1.13 -0.95 -3.44
CA ILE A 175 2.06 -0.07 -4.18
C ILE A 175 3.05 0.57 -3.22
N PHE A 176 2.58 1.07 -2.08
CA PHE A 176 3.43 1.69 -1.07
C PHE A 176 4.35 0.67 -0.39
N ALA A 177 3.80 -0.37 0.23
CA ALA A 177 4.57 -1.30 1.05
C ALA A 177 5.41 -2.28 0.23
N ARG A 178 4.80 -2.98 -0.75
CA ARG A 178 5.43 -4.09 -1.49
C ARG A 178 6.06 -3.61 -2.80
N GLY A 179 5.46 -2.59 -3.41
CA GLY A 179 5.97 -1.93 -4.60
C GLY A 179 7.16 -1.03 -4.30
N PHE A 180 7.00 -0.05 -3.40
CA PHE A 180 8.00 1.01 -3.19
C PHE A 180 8.97 0.70 -2.04
N LEU A 181 8.46 0.54 -0.81
CA LEU A 181 9.29 0.34 0.39
C LEU A 181 10.12 -0.95 0.29
N TYR A 182 9.47 -2.08 0.03
CA TYR A 182 10.15 -3.36 -0.13
C TYR A 182 11.21 -3.32 -1.25
N ARG A 183 10.90 -2.70 -2.40
CA ARG A 183 11.82 -2.62 -3.55
C ARG A 183 13.15 -2.01 -3.14
N GLY A 184 13.13 -0.82 -2.57
CA GLY A 184 14.37 -0.11 -2.25
C GLY A 184 15.07 -0.59 -0.98
N TRP A 185 14.32 -1.09 0.00
CA TRP A 185 14.90 -1.72 1.19
C TRP A 185 15.56 -3.06 0.88
N SER A 186 15.00 -3.88 -0.01
CA SER A 186 15.58 -5.18 -0.37
C SER A 186 16.91 -5.06 -1.12
N GLU A 187 17.15 -3.96 -1.82
CA GLU A 187 18.43 -3.64 -2.48
C GLU A 187 19.45 -2.93 -1.58
N SER A 188 19.13 -2.80 -0.28
CA SER A 188 20.02 -2.23 0.73
C SER A 188 20.69 -3.32 1.58
N ARG A 189 21.49 -2.92 2.58
CA ARG A 189 22.06 -3.87 3.56
C ARG A 189 20.99 -4.60 4.39
N LEU A 190 19.76 -4.10 4.42
CA LEU A 190 18.63 -4.76 5.07
C LEU A 190 18.29 -6.11 4.41
N GLY A 191 18.54 -6.22 3.10
CA GLY A 191 18.27 -7.42 2.31
C GLY A 191 16.78 -7.78 2.24
N VAL A 192 16.49 -8.94 1.64
CA VAL A 192 15.12 -9.40 1.39
C VAL A 192 14.34 -9.63 2.68
N ALA A 193 14.90 -10.38 3.63
CA ALA A 193 14.20 -10.75 4.87
C ALA A 193 13.83 -9.51 5.70
N GLY A 194 14.78 -8.59 5.90
CA GLY A 194 14.52 -7.36 6.63
C GLY A 194 13.57 -6.42 5.88
N ALA A 195 13.58 -6.40 4.54
CA ALA A 195 12.61 -5.63 3.75
C ALA A 195 11.19 -6.19 3.88
N ILE A 196 11.01 -7.52 3.90
CA ILE A 196 9.70 -8.16 4.18
C ILE A 196 9.23 -7.75 5.57
N PHE A 197 10.07 -7.90 6.58
CA PHE A 197 9.73 -7.57 7.96
C PHE A 197 9.35 -6.09 8.11
N LEU A 198 10.21 -5.18 7.64
CA LEU A 198 10.03 -3.74 7.86
C LEU A 198 8.86 -3.17 7.04
N SER A 199 8.64 -3.64 5.81
CA SER A 199 7.47 -3.23 5.01
C SER A 199 6.16 -3.75 5.61
N SER A 200 6.17 -4.96 6.18
CA SER A 200 5.01 -5.51 6.89
C SER A 200 4.72 -4.75 8.17
N LEU A 201 5.76 -4.34 8.91
CA LEU A 201 5.61 -3.51 10.10
C LEU A 201 5.06 -2.12 9.77
N ALA A 202 5.61 -1.47 8.73
CA ALA A 202 5.12 -0.17 8.26
C ALA A 202 3.66 -0.25 7.80
N TRP A 203 3.29 -1.33 7.11
CA TRP A 203 1.91 -1.58 6.69
C TRP A 203 0.97 -1.83 7.89
N THR A 204 1.40 -2.60 8.87
CA THR A 204 0.62 -2.86 10.10
C THR A 204 0.39 -1.57 10.89
N ALA A 205 1.38 -0.68 10.93
CA ALA A 205 1.26 0.63 11.58
C ALA A 205 0.23 1.57 10.93
N LEU A 206 -0.32 1.24 9.75
CA LEU A 206 -1.47 1.96 9.17
C LEU A 206 -2.79 1.57 9.81
N HIS A 207 -2.82 0.48 10.59
CA HIS A 207 -4.03 -0.13 11.13
C HIS A 207 -4.23 0.18 12.62
N LEU A 208 -3.81 1.37 13.08
CA LEU A 208 -3.82 1.76 14.51
C LEU A 208 -5.21 1.75 15.17
N GLN A 209 -6.28 1.66 14.39
CA GLN A 209 -7.65 1.48 14.88
C GLN A 209 -7.90 0.09 15.48
N TYR A 210 -7.02 -0.88 15.26
CA TYR A 210 -7.15 -2.25 15.75
C TYR A 210 -6.41 -2.49 17.06
N ASP A 211 -6.83 -3.51 17.80
CA ASP A 211 -6.13 -3.96 19.01
C ASP A 211 -4.89 -4.81 18.69
N TRP A 212 -4.14 -5.18 19.73
CA TRP A 212 -2.92 -5.98 19.60
C TRP A 212 -3.12 -7.36 18.96
N PHE A 213 -4.31 -7.96 19.09
CA PHE A 213 -4.60 -9.26 18.51
C PHE A 213 -4.74 -9.13 16.99
N PHE A 214 -5.57 -8.20 16.53
CA PHE A 214 -5.74 -7.91 15.12
C PHE A 214 -4.48 -7.31 14.47
N PHE A 215 -3.63 -6.61 15.23
CA PHE A 215 -2.28 -6.24 14.78
C PHE A 215 -1.43 -7.46 14.44
N GLY A 216 -1.51 -8.52 15.25
CA GLY A 216 -0.82 -9.78 14.97
C GLY A 216 -1.29 -10.40 13.66
N GLU A 217 -2.62 -10.44 13.45
CA GLU A 217 -3.21 -10.93 12.21
C GLU A 217 -2.74 -10.12 11.00
N VAL A 218 -2.94 -8.80 11.02
CA VAL A 218 -2.50 -7.87 9.97
C VAL A 218 -0.99 -8.05 9.73
N PHE A 219 -0.14 -8.06 10.76
CA PHE A 219 1.29 -8.22 10.57
C PHE A 219 1.65 -9.53 9.85
N THR A 220 1.05 -10.66 10.24
CA THR A 220 1.33 -11.95 9.61
C THR A 220 0.83 -12.03 8.16
N ILE A 221 -0.32 -11.44 7.84
CA ILE A 221 -0.79 -11.27 6.46
C ILE A 221 0.24 -10.44 5.69
N GLY A 222 0.74 -9.38 6.30
CA GLY A 222 1.74 -8.51 5.70
C GLY A 222 3.03 -9.26 5.34
N VAL A 223 3.50 -10.13 6.24
CA VAL A 223 4.67 -10.99 6.00
C VAL A 223 4.41 -11.96 4.87
N LEU A 224 3.23 -12.60 4.82
CA LEU A 224 2.84 -13.50 3.73
C LEU A 224 2.85 -12.78 2.38
N LEU A 225 2.22 -11.60 2.28
CA LEU A 225 2.21 -10.80 1.05
C LEU A 225 3.62 -10.35 0.66
N GLY A 226 4.45 -9.92 1.62
CA GLY A 226 5.85 -9.59 1.37
C GLY A 226 6.66 -10.78 0.83
N TYR A 227 6.44 -11.97 1.37
CA TYR A 227 7.05 -13.21 0.89
C TYR A 227 6.59 -13.56 -0.54
N LEU A 228 5.28 -13.48 -0.81
CA LEU A 228 4.74 -13.73 -2.16
C LEU A 228 5.29 -12.72 -3.16
N ARG A 229 5.40 -11.45 -2.79
CA ARG A 229 6.04 -10.41 -3.60
C ARG A 229 7.50 -10.73 -3.89
N TYR A 230 8.27 -11.22 -2.92
CA TYR A 230 9.65 -11.66 -3.13
C TYR A 230 9.71 -12.84 -4.11
N ARG A 231 8.98 -13.92 -3.81
CA ARG A 231 9.02 -15.19 -4.54
C ARG A 231 8.57 -15.09 -5.98
N THR A 232 7.57 -14.25 -6.24
CA THR A 232 6.91 -14.17 -7.56
C THR A 232 7.29 -12.92 -8.33
N SER A 233 7.94 -11.96 -7.68
CA SER A 233 8.25 -10.64 -8.25
C SER A 233 7.02 -9.93 -8.84
N SER A 234 5.85 -10.13 -8.22
CA SER A 234 4.57 -9.57 -8.67
C SER A 234 3.90 -8.80 -7.54
N THR A 235 3.75 -7.49 -7.72
CA THR A 235 2.92 -6.67 -6.82
C THR A 235 1.44 -6.78 -7.20
N TRP A 236 1.11 -7.09 -8.47
CA TRP A 236 -0.27 -7.37 -8.85
C TRP A 236 -0.84 -8.58 -8.12
N LEU A 237 -0.04 -9.64 -7.91
CA LEU A 237 -0.46 -10.79 -7.13
C LEU A 237 -0.89 -10.36 -5.72
N THR A 238 -0.09 -9.54 -5.05
CA THR A 238 -0.37 -9.14 -3.67
C THR A 238 -1.55 -8.18 -3.58
N ILE A 239 -1.70 -7.24 -4.54
CA ILE A 239 -2.90 -6.39 -4.67
C ILE A 239 -4.17 -7.24 -4.76
N VAL A 240 -4.18 -8.26 -5.63
CA VAL A 240 -5.37 -9.09 -5.84
C VAL A 240 -5.68 -9.95 -4.62
N LEU A 241 -4.67 -10.61 -4.04
CA LEU A 241 -4.87 -11.44 -2.84
C LEU A 241 -5.33 -10.60 -1.63
N HIS A 242 -4.77 -9.41 -1.47
CA HIS A 242 -5.19 -8.47 -0.44
C HIS A 242 -6.63 -7.98 -0.69
N GLY A 243 -7.00 -7.64 -1.94
CA GLY A 243 -8.38 -7.29 -2.28
C GLY A 243 -9.38 -8.42 -1.99
N ILE A 244 -9.01 -9.67 -2.30
CA ILE A 244 -9.82 -10.85 -1.95
C ILE A 244 -9.95 -10.99 -0.42
N ASN A 245 -8.85 -10.79 0.32
CA ASN A 245 -8.87 -10.81 1.79
C ASN A 245 -9.88 -9.80 2.35
N ASN A 246 -9.80 -8.56 1.89
CA ASN A 246 -10.64 -7.48 2.40
C ASN A 246 -12.11 -7.67 1.99
N LEU A 247 -12.36 -8.19 0.78
CA LEU A 247 -13.71 -8.55 0.37
C LEU A 247 -14.28 -9.65 1.27
N ALA A 248 -13.50 -10.70 1.54
CA ALA A 248 -13.92 -11.79 2.43
C ALA A 248 -14.21 -11.28 3.86
N ALA A 249 -13.35 -10.43 4.41
CA ALA A 249 -13.54 -9.81 5.72
C ALA A 249 -14.79 -8.89 5.75
N THR A 250 -15.03 -8.13 4.68
CA THR A 250 -16.22 -7.28 4.55
C THR A 250 -17.50 -8.12 4.51
N ILE A 251 -17.51 -9.20 3.72
CA ILE A 251 -18.64 -10.14 3.65
C ILE A 251 -18.85 -10.79 5.02
N GLN A 252 -17.78 -11.30 5.66
CA GLN A 252 -17.86 -11.91 6.99
C GLN A 252 -18.43 -10.93 8.03
N THR A 253 -17.99 -9.67 8.01
CA THR A 253 -18.53 -8.62 8.88
C THR A 253 -20.02 -8.40 8.61
N PHE A 254 -20.44 -8.38 7.35
CA PHE A 254 -21.85 -8.26 6.99
C PHE A 254 -22.71 -9.41 7.53
N TRP A 255 -22.22 -10.65 7.50
CA TRP A 255 -22.94 -11.79 8.08
C TRP A 255 -23.00 -11.80 9.61
N LEU A 256 -21.97 -11.25 10.27
CA LEU A 256 -21.86 -11.28 11.74
C LEU A 256 -22.45 -10.05 12.43
N ALA A 257 -22.45 -8.90 11.76
CA ALA A 257 -22.82 -7.60 12.34
C ALA A 257 -23.93 -6.86 11.59
N GLY A 258 -24.33 -7.34 10.40
CA GLY A 258 -25.42 -6.79 9.58
C GLY A 258 -26.81 -7.31 9.97
#